data_AF-A0A1B6KNK9-F1
#
_entry.id   AF-A0A1B6KNK9-F1
#
_cell.length_a   1.000
_cell.length_b   1.000
_cell.length_c   1.000
_cell.angle_alpha   90.00
_cell.angle_beta   90.00
_cell.angle_gamma   90.00
#
_symmetry.space_group_name_H-M   'P 1'
#
loop_
_entity.id
_entity.type
_entity.pdbx_description
1 polymer ?
#
loop_
_entity_poly.entity_id
_entity_poly.type
_entity_poly.pdbx_seq_one_letter_code
_entity_poly.pdbx_strand_id
1 'polypeptide(L)'
;MEQTIFVNSDVFENIPVELSCGLVCTCKHDPKEGCTREWFTSAPKFTTVRVNTLVTSANELAAIINDSLTKEGEKRGLTSPDLYQHPELLDCLVVAPWTRTDLGELTRHVQEVIVDAACGAAVLRGANVFAPGVLGMLPSTLEGGWVSVFADSGGRCKRGLTVPFTDPGKVFVGNGIMRMSRKHLFQKDLHPKGVAVEVT
;
A
#
# COMPACT_ATOMS: atom_id res chain seq x y z
N MET A 1 9.56 -33.82 16.04
CA MET A 1 10.34 -33.30 14.90
C MET A 1 10.07 -31.82 14.83
N GLU A 2 11.13 -31.05 15.02
CA GLU A 2 11.14 -29.66 15.47
C GLU A 2 10.42 -28.69 14.51
N GLN A 3 9.61 -27.83 15.12
CA GLN A 3 9.12 -26.59 14.53
C GLN A 3 10.29 -25.61 14.47
N THR A 4 10.69 -25.19 13.27
CA THR A 4 11.58 -24.02 13.11
C THR A 4 10.72 -22.84 12.69
N ILE A 5 10.22 -22.11 13.70
CA ILE A 5 9.68 -20.76 13.52
C ILE A 5 10.89 -19.84 13.42
N PHE A 6 11.15 -19.28 12.24
CA PHE A 6 12.12 -18.21 12.08
C PHE A 6 11.53 -16.93 12.68
N VAL A 7 11.75 -16.73 13.97
CA VAL A 7 11.66 -15.40 14.58
C VAL A 7 12.95 -14.69 14.18
N ASN A 8 12.90 -13.78 13.22
CA ASN A 8 14.02 -12.87 12.97
C ASN A 8 14.08 -11.89 14.14
N SER A 9 14.89 -12.22 15.15
CA SER A 9 15.21 -11.40 16.31
C SER A 9 16.28 -10.33 16.03
N ASP A 10 16.68 -10.10 14.77
CA ASP A 10 17.84 -9.27 14.47
C ASP A 10 17.47 -7.92 13.81
N VAL A 11 16.46 -7.22 14.32
CA VAL A 11 16.06 -5.92 13.73
C VAL A 11 16.83 -4.74 14.33
N PHE A 12 17.54 -4.88 15.46
CA PHE A 12 18.20 -3.72 16.08
C PHE A 12 19.65 -3.87 16.57
N GLU A 13 20.29 -5.04 16.54
CA GLU A 13 21.68 -5.17 17.02
C GLU A 13 22.79 -5.06 15.97
N ASN A 14 22.46 -4.83 14.70
CA ASN A 14 23.48 -4.51 13.69
C ASN A 14 22.98 -3.41 12.74
N ILE A 15 23.17 -2.14 13.14
CA ILE A 15 23.40 -1.08 12.17
C ILE A 15 24.92 -1.06 11.94
N PRO A 16 25.43 -1.65 10.86
CA PRO A 16 26.86 -1.56 10.58
C PRO A 16 27.16 -0.12 10.17
N VAL A 17 28.26 0.42 10.71
CA VAL A 17 28.79 1.75 10.37
C VAL A 17 29.25 1.84 8.90
N GLU A 18 29.17 0.76 8.13
CA GLU A 18 29.31 0.78 6.67
C GLU A 18 28.23 -0.10 6.02
N LEU A 19 27.39 0.51 5.19
CA LEU A 19 26.37 -0.16 4.38
C LEU A 19 27.04 -1.05 3.31
N SER A 20 27.52 -2.23 3.69
CA SER A 20 27.78 -3.33 2.77
C SER A 20 26.68 -4.38 2.93
N CYS A 21 25.63 -4.24 2.12
CA CYS A 21 24.76 -5.31 1.62
C CYS A 21 24.59 -6.54 2.55
N GLY A 22 23.75 -6.40 3.59
CA GLY A 22 23.34 -7.49 4.49
C GLY A 22 22.07 -8.24 4.08
N LEU A 23 21.57 -8.07 2.85
CA LEU A 23 20.49 -8.90 2.30
C LEU A 23 20.93 -9.38 0.93
N VAL A 24 20.91 -10.70 0.73
CA VAL A 24 21.26 -11.38 -0.53
C VAL A 24 20.39 -10.80 -1.66
N CYS A 25 20.93 -9.85 -2.45
CA CYS A 25 20.26 -9.42 -3.68
C CYS A 25 20.42 -10.53 -4.72
N THR A 26 19.31 -11.04 -5.23
CA THR A 26 19.27 -11.96 -6.39
C THR A 26 19.30 -11.21 -7.72
N CYS A 27 19.52 -9.89 -7.70
CA CYS A 27 19.59 -9.02 -8.87
C CYS A 27 20.98 -9.04 -9.53
N LYS A 28 21.05 -9.13 -10.87
CA LYS A 28 22.31 -9.16 -11.66
C LYS A 28 22.99 -7.78 -11.82
N HIS A 29 22.71 -6.80 -10.97
CA HIS A 29 23.17 -5.41 -11.13
C HIS A 29 24.27 -5.05 -10.13
N ASP A 30 25.07 -4.02 -10.47
CA ASP A 30 26.17 -3.50 -9.65
C ASP A 30 25.66 -3.09 -8.23
N PRO A 31 26.19 -3.68 -7.13
CA PRO A 31 25.60 -3.60 -5.79
C PRO A 31 25.49 -2.21 -5.16
N LYS A 32 26.21 -1.20 -5.67
CA LYS A 32 26.40 0.07 -4.94
C LYS A 32 25.32 1.14 -5.17
N GLU A 33 24.57 1.09 -6.27
CA GLU A 33 23.54 2.11 -6.58
C GLU A 33 22.17 1.56 -7.03
N GLY A 34 22.14 0.38 -7.66
CA GLY A 34 20.88 -0.18 -8.19
C GLY A 34 19.97 -0.74 -7.10
N CYS A 35 20.55 -1.48 -6.14
CA CYS A 35 19.81 -2.22 -5.12
C CYS A 35 19.14 -1.30 -4.07
N THR A 36 19.76 -0.16 -3.75
CA THR A 36 19.21 0.82 -2.81
C THR A 36 17.99 1.53 -3.40
N ARG A 37 18.03 1.88 -4.69
CA ARG A 37 16.95 2.63 -5.34
C ARG A 37 15.65 1.83 -5.42
N GLU A 38 15.73 0.54 -5.77
CA GLU A 38 14.56 -0.33 -5.83
C GLU A 38 13.88 -0.48 -4.45
N TRP A 39 14.69 -0.63 -3.39
CA TRP A 39 14.20 -0.73 -2.03
C TRP A 39 13.42 0.52 -1.59
N PHE A 40 13.95 1.72 -1.83
CA PHE A 40 13.26 2.99 -1.50
C PHE A 40 11.95 3.19 -2.27
N THR A 41 11.82 2.58 -3.46
CA THR A 41 10.59 2.65 -4.24
C THR A 41 9.56 1.58 -3.87
N SER A 42 9.91 0.66 -2.97
CA SER A 42 9.02 -0.38 -2.46
C SER A 42 8.41 0.02 -1.12
N ALA A 43 7.17 -0.40 -0.87
CA ALA A 43 6.57 -0.22 0.45
C ALA A 43 7.20 -1.22 1.45
N PRO A 44 7.32 -0.83 2.73
CA PRO A 44 7.70 -1.78 3.78
C PRO A 44 6.80 -3.01 3.76
N LYS A 45 7.39 -4.19 3.94
CA LYS A 45 6.64 -5.46 3.93
C LYS A 45 5.73 -5.64 5.14
N PHE A 46 6.10 -5.05 6.27
CA PHE A 46 5.39 -5.16 7.54
C PHE A 46 4.75 -3.83 7.89
N THR A 47 3.54 -3.89 8.43
CA THR A 47 2.86 -2.73 8.99
C THR A 47 3.02 -2.75 10.50
N THR A 48 3.51 -1.66 11.08
CA THR A 48 3.69 -1.55 12.53
C THR A 48 2.69 -0.58 13.13
N VAL A 49 2.18 -0.91 14.31
CA VAL A 49 1.20 -0.12 15.06
C VAL A 49 1.72 0.08 16.47
N ARG A 50 1.88 1.33 16.87
CA ARG A 50 2.24 1.66 18.24
C ARG A 50 1.02 1.59 19.16
N VAL A 51 1.12 0.81 20.22
CA VAL A 51 0.14 0.71 21.29
C VAL A 51 0.19 1.98 22.13
N ASN A 52 -0.96 2.63 22.31
CA ASN A 52 -1.06 3.69 23.32
C ASN A 52 -1.31 3.07 24.70
N THR A 53 -0.22 2.73 25.41
CA THR A 53 -0.23 2.03 26.70
C THR A 53 -0.87 2.83 27.84
N LEU A 54 -1.13 4.13 27.64
CA LEU A 54 -1.92 4.94 28.57
C LEU A 54 -3.43 4.64 28.52
N VAL A 55 -3.89 3.99 27.44
CA VAL A 55 -5.33 3.77 27.17
C VAL A 55 -5.66 2.29 27.03
N THR A 56 -4.76 1.46 26.49
CA THR A 56 -5.02 0.03 26.25
C THR A 56 -3.74 -0.80 26.32
N SER A 57 -3.87 -2.11 26.54
CA SER A 57 -2.76 -3.05 26.47
C SER A 57 -2.50 -3.57 25.04
N ALA A 58 -1.30 -4.13 24.81
CA ALA A 58 -0.97 -4.76 23.54
C ALA A 58 -1.92 -5.92 23.19
N ASN A 59 -2.33 -6.72 24.18
CA ASN A 59 -3.23 -7.86 23.99
C ASN A 59 -4.65 -7.42 23.58
N GLU A 60 -5.19 -6.39 24.22
CA GLU A 60 -6.50 -5.83 23.88
C GLU A 60 -6.50 -5.22 22.47
N LEU A 61 -5.47 -4.43 22.13
CA LEU A 61 -5.35 -3.86 20.80
C LEU A 61 -5.15 -4.95 19.74
N ALA A 62 -4.36 -6.00 20.05
CA ALA A 62 -4.16 -7.11 19.15
C ALA A 62 -5.48 -7.86 18.84
N ALA A 63 -6.35 -8.04 19.83
CA ALA A 63 -7.67 -8.64 19.62
C ALA A 63 -8.54 -7.81 18.66
N ILE A 64 -8.54 -6.48 18.82
CA ILE A 64 -9.28 -5.55 17.94
C ILE A 64 -8.74 -5.59 16.50
N ILE A 65 -7.42 -5.59 16.36
CA ILE A 65 -6.76 -5.66 15.05
C ILE A 65 -7.04 -7.01 14.38
N ASN A 66 -6.93 -8.13 15.10
CA ASN A 66 -7.22 -9.46 14.55
C ASN A 66 -8.66 -9.62 14.07
N ASP A 67 -9.65 -9.10 14.83
CA ASP A 67 -11.05 -9.09 14.41
C ASP A 67 -11.23 -8.26 13.11
N SER A 68 -10.58 -7.10 13.02
CA SER A 68 -10.62 -6.25 11.83
C SER A 68 -9.96 -6.91 10.61
N LEU A 69 -8.79 -7.52 10.80
CA LEU A 69 -8.07 -8.26 9.76
C LEU A 69 -8.90 -9.44 9.26
N THR A 70 -9.54 -10.19 10.16
CA THR A 70 -10.40 -11.33 9.79
C THR A 70 -11.58 -10.89 8.94
N LYS A 71 -12.27 -9.81 9.32
CA LYS A 71 -13.36 -9.24 8.53
C LYS A 71 -12.91 -8.76 7.15
N GLU A 72 -11.73 -8.15 7.06
CA GLU A 72 -11.18 -7.72 5.76
C GLU A 72 -10.73 -8.89 4.90
N GLY A 73 -10.16 -9.94 5.52
CA GLY A 73 -9.79 -11.18 4.86
C GLY A 73 -11.01 -11.89 4.26
N GLU A 74 -12.07 -12.08 5.05
CA GLU A 74 -13.33 -12.70 4.62
C GLU A 74 -13.96 -11.98 3.41
N LYS A 75 -13.99 -10.64 3.44
CA LYS A 75 -14.51 -9.83 2.32
C LYS A 75 -13.72 -10.05 1.02
N ARG A 76 -12.42 -10.29 1.14
CA ARG A 76 -11.49 -10.43 0.00
C ARG A 76 -11.20 -11.89 -0.35
N GLY A 77 -11.72 -12.85 0.41
CA GLY A 77 -11.40 -14.26 0.27
C GLY A 77 -9.93 -14.57 0.60
N LEU A 78 -9.32 -13.82 1.51
CA LEU A 78 -7.92 -13.95 1.92
C LEU A 78 -7.82 -14.47 3.36
N THR A 79 -6.77 -15.25 3.63
CA THR A 79 -6.43 -15.64 5.01
C THR A 79 -5.81 -14.46 5.76
N SER A 80 -6.31 -14.19 6.97
CA SER A 80 -5.78 -13.13 7.84
C SER A 80 -4.26 -13.25 8.00
N PRO A 81 -3.51 -12.15 7.91
CA PRO A 81 -2.07 -12.17 8.14
C PRO A 81 -1.75 -12.36 9.62
N ASP A 82 -0.54 -12.81 9.90
CA ASP A 82 -0.04 -12.93 11.27
C ASP A 82 0.07 -11.56 11.95
N LEU A 83 -0.32 -11.52 13.22
CA LEU A 83 -0.18 -10.38 14.11
C LEU A 83 0.58 -10.80 15.37
N TYR A 84 1.66 -10.09 15.68
CA TYR A 84 2.48 -10.38 16.86
C TYR A 84 3.03 -9.09 17.48
N GLN A 85 3.40 -9.17 18.75
CA GLN A 85 4.09 -8.10 19.46
C GLN A 85 5.59 -8.16 19.16
N HIS A 86 6.22 -7.01 18.94
CA HIS A 86 7.66 -6.96 18.71
C HIS A 86 8.43 -7.43 19.95
N PRO A 87 9.47 -8.28 19.82
CA PRO A 87 10.16 -8.88 20.97
C PRO A 87 10.85 -7.86 21.88
N GLU A 88 11.37 -6.77 21.32
CA GLU A 88 12.08 -5.72 22.06
C GLU A 88 11.23 -4.47 22.31
N LEU A 89 10.20 -4.24 21.49
CA LEU A 89 9.39 -3.02 21.52
C LEU A 89 8.00 -3.39 22.00
N LEU A 90 7.83 -3.43 23.32
CA LEU A 90 6.61 -3.94 23.95
C LEU A 90 5.36 -3.09 23.64
N ASP A 91 5.52 -1.85 23.18
CA ASP A 91 4.44 -1.00 22.70
C ASP A 91 4.28 -1.04 21.17
N CYS A 92 4.83 -2.05 20.48
CA CYS A 92 4.74 -2.19 19.03
C CYS A 92 4.11 -3.53 18.65
N LEU A 93 3.01 -3.46 17.89
CA LEU A 93 2.41 -4.60 17.21
C LEU A 93 2.85 -4.60 15.74
N VAL A 94 3.16 -5.78 15.22
CA VAL A 94 3.61 -6.00 13.84
C VAL A 94 2.60 -6.88 13.11
N VAL A 95 2.09 -6.37 11.99
CA VAL A 95 1.21 -7.09 11.06
C VAL A 95 2.07 -7.57 9.89
N ALA A 96 2.07 -8.88 9.67
CA ALA A 96 2.69 -9.49 8.50
C ALA A 96 1.97 -9.09 7.19
N PRO A 97 2.65 -9.14 6.04
CA PRO A 97 1.97 -8.97 4.77
C PRO A 97 0.96 -10.10 4.55
N TRP A 98 -0.13 -9.79 3.84
CA TRP A 98 -1.05 -10.80 3.33
C TRP A 98 -0.29 -11.80 2.44
N THR A 99 -0.41 -13.08 2.73
CA THR A 99 0.17 -14.14 1.91
C THR A 99 -0.54 -14.19 0.56
N ARG A 100 0.24 -13.94 -0.51
CA ARG A 100 -0.24 -13.97 -1.89
C ARG A 100 -0.23 -15.39 -2.48
N THR A 101 -0.72 -16.38 -1.77
CA THR A 101 -0.80 -17.74 -2.32
C THR A 101 -1.79 -17.83 -3.49
N ASP A 102 -2.79 -16.94 -3.53
CA ASP A 102 -3.97 -17.11 -4.41
C ASP A 102 -4.25 -15.90 -5.31
N LEU A 103 -3.47 -14.81 -5.18
CA LEU A 103 -3.63 -13.60 -5.99
C LEU A 103 -2.76 -13.71 -7.24
N GLY A 104 -3.36 -14.13 -8.36
CA GLY A 104 -2.72 -14.12 -9.68
C GLY A 104 -2.21 -12.73 -10.09
N GLU A 105 -1.51 -12.65 -11.22
CA GLU A 105 -1.02 -11.36 -11.72
C GLU A 105 -2.16 -10.33 -11.85
N LEU A 106 -1.98 -9.17 -11.20
CA LEU A 106 -2.94 -8.07 -11.30
C LEU A 106 -3.04 -7.61 -12.75
N THR A 107 -4.17 -7.90 -13.37
CA THR A 107 -4.45 -7.46 -14.74
C THR A 107 -4.87 -6.00 -14.73
N ARG A 108 -4.29 -5.19 -15.61
CA ARG A 108 -4.62 -3.77 -15.72
C ARG A 108 -5.95 -3.60 -16.46
N HIS A 109 -6.76 -2.67 -15.99
CA HIS A 109 -8.01 -2.26 -16.62
C HIS A 109 -7.77 -1.11 -17.59
N VAL A 110 -8.61 -1.01 -18.61
CA VAL A 110 -8.59 0.08 -19.60
C VAL A 110 -8.91 1.43 -18.93
N GLN A 111 -9.75 1.40 -17.90
CA GLN A 111 -10.10 2.60 -17.14
C GLN A 111 -9.05 2.90 -16.10
N GLU A 112 -8.55 4.12 -16.12
CA GLU A 112 -7.42 4.54 -15.29
C GLU A 112 -7.77 5.72 -14.40
N VAL A 113 -7.23 5.69 -13.18
CA VAL A 113 -7.26 6.81 -12.24
C VAL A 113 -5.83 7.19 -11.92
N ILE A 114 -5.50 8.46 -12.11
CA ILE A 114 -4.19 9.02 -11.80
C ILE A 114 -4.27 9.74 -10.46
N VAL A 115 -3.37 9.39 -9.55
CA VAL A 115 -3.22 10.01 -8.23
C VAL A 115 -1.83 10.65 -8.11
N ASP A 116 -1.66 11.54 -7.12
CA ASP A 116 -0.33 12.06 -6.81
C ASP A 116 0.59 10.99 -6.18
N ALA A 117 1.89 11.28 -6.14
CA ALA A 117 2.90 10.36 -5.61
C ALA A 117 2.65 9.96 -4.14
N ALA A 118 2.18 10.90 -3.30
CA ALA A 118 1.95 10.65 -1.88
C ALA A 118 0.76 9.71 -1.66
N CYS A 119 -0.32 9.92 -2.41
CA CYS A 119 -1.49 9.05 -2.46
C CYS A 119 -1.11 7.66 -3.00
N GLY A 120 -0.30 7.60 -4.06
CA GLY A 120 0.25 6.33 -4.56
C GLY A 120 1.01 5.55 -3.49
N ALA A 121 1.89 6.21 -2.74
CA ALA A 121 2.61 5.59 -1.63
C ALA A 121 1.67 5.14 -0.49
N ALA A 122 0.57 5.87 -0.24
CA ALA A 122 -0.43 5.45 0.73
C ALA A 122 -1.21 4.21 0.26
N VAL A 123 -1.54 4.11 -1.03
CA VAL A 123 -2.19 2.93 -1.62
C VAL A 123 -1.30 1.70 -1.50
N LEU A 124 0.01 1.81 -1.77
CA LEU A 124 0.96 0.72 -1.58
C LEU A 124 1.06 0.24 -0.12
N ARG A 125 0.70 1.09 0.85
CA ARG A 125 0.59 0.75 2.27
C ARG A 125 -0.82 0.29 2.69
N GLY A 126 -1.71 0.04 1.73
CA GLY A 126 -3.06 -0.50 1.95
C GLY A 126 -4.18 0.52 2.08
N ALA A 127 -3.96 1.80 1.74
CA ALA A 127 -5.02 2.80 1.77
C ALA A 127 -5.94 2.74 0.54
N ASN A 128 -7.20 3.13 0.74
CA ASN A 128 -8.09 3.50 -0.36
C ASN A 128 -7.66 4.84 -0.99
N VAL A 129 -8.10 5.10 -2.22
CA VAL A 129 -7.93 6.42 -2.84
C VAL A 129 -9.05 7.33 -2.39
N PHE A 130 -8.71 8.43 -1.73
CA PHE A 130 -9.66 9.47 -1.36
C PHE A 130 -9.74 10.56 -2.42
N ALA A 131 -10.90 11.19 -2.54
CA ALA A 131 -11.19 12.19 -3.57
C ALA A 131 -10.13 13.29 -3.76
N PRO A 132 -9.53 13.88 -2.70
CA PRO A 132 -8.49 14.89 -2.87
C PRO A 132 -7.24 14.39 -3.61
N GLY A 133 -6.91 13.10 -3.49
CA GLY A 133 -5.73 12.50 -4.11
C GLY A 133 -5.90 12.18 -5.60
N VAL A 134 -7.13 12.25 -6.14
CA VAL A 134 -7.39 12.00 -7.56
C VAL A 134 -7.00 13.23 -8.40
N LEU A 135 -6.05 13.04 -9.31
CA LEU A 135 -5.59 14.05 -10.26
C LEU A 135 -6.32 13.95 -11.59
N GLY A 136 -6.51 12.74 -12.12
CA GLY A 136 -7.06 12.54 -13.45
C GLY A 136 -7.82 11.23 -13.59
N MET A 137 -8.81 11.22 -14.48
CA MET A 137 -9.56 10.01 -14.86
C MET A 137 -10.21 10.23 -16.22
N LEU A 138 -10.40 9.15 -16.98
CA LEU A 138 -11.08 9.23 -18.27
C LEU A 138 -12.55 9.62 -18.09
N PRO A 139 -13.15 10.41 -19.00
CA PRO A 139 -14.57 10.76 -18.97
C PRO A 139 -15.50 9.55 -19.01
N SER A 140 -15.05 8.44 -19.60
CA SER A 140 -15.82 7.19 -19.71
C SER A 140 -15.76 6.33 -18.45
N THR A 141 -14.98 6.71 -17.44
CA THR A 141 -14.90 5.97 -16.18
C THR A 141 -16.20 6.16 -15.38
N LEU A 142 -16.87 5.05 -15.08
CA LEU A 142 -18.16 5.01 -14.39
C LEU A 142 -18.01 4.63 -12.92
N GLU A 143 -18.90 5.14 -12.09
CA GLU A 143 -19.06 4.68 -10.71
C GLU A 143 -19.48 3.20 -10.68
N GLY A 144 -18.91 2.42 -9.75
CA GLY A 144 -19.03 0.97 -9.70
C GLY A 144 -18.12 0.22 -10.69
N GLY A 145 -17.45 0.92 -11.61
CA GLY A 145 -16.54 0.32 -12.58
C GLY A 145 -15.19 -0.04 -11.98
N TRP A 146 -14.58 -1.11 -12.51
CA TRP A 146 -13.20 -1.49 -12.24
C TRP A 146 -12.21 -0.51 -12.88
N VAL A 147 -11.20 -0.11 -12.11
CA VAL A 147 -10.16 0.82 -12.55
C VAL A 147 -8.78 0.35 -12.13
N SER A 148 -7.77 0.72 -12.91
CA SER A 148 -6.38 0.67 -12.50
C SER A 148 -5.94 2.02 -11.96
N VAL A 149 -5.30 2.00 -10.80
CA VAL A 149 -4.78 3.17 -10.11
C VAL A 149 -3.31 3.33 -10.45
N PHE A 150 -2.95 4.54 -10.88
CA PHE A 150 -1.57 4.91 -11.18
C PHE A 150 -1.16 6.14 -10.39
N ALA A 151 0.06 6.12 -9.85
CA ALA A 151 0.68 7.28 -9.24
C ALA A 151 1.49 8.06 -10.28
N ASP A 152 1.32 9.38 -10.28
CA ASP A 152 2.20 10.29 -10.99
C ASP A 152 3.41 10.62 -10.12
N SER A 153 4.48 9.83 -10.27
CA SER A 153 5.73 10.04 -9.53
C SER A 153 6.50 11.27 -10.02
N GLY A 154 6.21 11.76 -11.23
CA GLY A 154 6.87 12.92 -11.83
C GLY A 154 6.20 14.27 -11.52
N GLY A 155 4.99 14.27 -10.94
CA GLY A 155 4.22 15.49 -10.67
C GLY A 155 3.80 16.26 -11.93
N ARG A 156 3.63 15.56 -13.06
CA ARG A 156 3.32 16.16 -14.38
C ARG A 156 1.84 16.08 -14.76
N CYS A 157 1.04 15.28 -14.06
CA CYS A 157 -0.39 15.16 -14.26
C CYS A 157 -1.10 16.40 -13.74
N LYS A 158 -1.87 17.06 -14.61
CA LYS A 158 -2.69 18.21 -14.22
C LYS A 158 -4.03 17.73 -13.65
N ARG A 159 -4.48 18.38 -12.57
CA ARG A 159 -5.80 18.12 -11.99
C ARG A 159 -6.89 18.29 -13.04
N GLY A 160 -7.76 17.29 -13.16
CA GLY A 160 -8.84 17.23 -14.14
C GLY A 160 -8.43 16.68 -15.50
N LEU A 161 -7.26 16.04 -15.66
CA LEU A 161 -6.89 15.40 -16.92
C LEU A 161 -8.00 14.41 -17.38
N THR A 162 -8.34 14.47 -18.68
CA THR A 162 -9.40 13.66 -19.33
C THR A 162 -8.87 12.68 -20.37
N VAL A 163 -7.59 12.78 -20.70
CA VAL A 163 -6.95 11.92 -21.71
C VAL A 163 -6.03 10.92 -21.00
N PRO A 164 -5.67 9.80 -21.67
CA PRO A 164 -4.70 8.87 -21.11
C PRO A 164 -3.41 9.58 -20.71
N PHE A 165 -2.94 9.30 -19.49
CA PHE A 165 -1.66 9.83 -19.02
C PHE A 165 -0.54 8.91 -19.54
N THR A 166 0.32 9.44 -20.40
CA THR A 166 1.36 8.69 -21.13
C THR A 166 2.78 8.96 -20.60
N ASP A 167 2.86 9.43 -19.37
CA ASP A 167 4.10 9.91 -18.78
C ASP A 167 5.02 8.78 -18.28
N PRO A 168 6.35 8.86 -18.44
CA PRO A 168 7.28 7.86 -17.90
C PRO A 168 7.24 7.68 -16.38
N GLY A 169 6.79 8.70 -15.64
CA GLY A 169 6.61 8.67 -14.18
C GLY A 169 5.29 8.03 -13.74
N LYS A 170 4.49 7.48 -14.64
CA LYS A 170 3.25 6.78 -14.33
C LYS A 170 3.54 5.38 -13.78
N VAL A 171 3.29 5.20 -12.48
CA VAL A 171 3.56 3.95 -11.75
C VAL A 171 2.26 3.26 -11.38
N PHE A 172 2.10 1.98 -11.74
CA PHE A 172 0.93 1.20 -11.33
C PHE A 172 1.00 0.87 -9.83
N VAL A 173 -0.07 1.13 -9.09
CA VAL A 173 -0.08 0.91 -7.62
C VAL A 173 -1.20 -0.02 -7.14
N GLY A 174 -2.17 -0.34 -7.99
CA GLY A 174 -3.23 -1.30 -7.65
C GLY A 174 -4.46 -1.18 -8.54
N ASN A 175 -5.43 -2.05 -8.29
CA ASN A 175 -6.76 -1.99 -8.90
C ASN A 175 -7.80 -1.66 -7.82
N GLY A 176 -8.97 -1.22 -8.26
CA GLY A 176 -10.08 -1.00 -7.36
C GLY A 176 -11.37 -0.68 -8.07
N ILE A 177 -12.39 -0.39 -7.28
CA ILE A 177 -13.72 -0.04 -7.77
C ILE A 177 -13.96 1.45 -7.57
N MET A 178 -14.39 2.12 -8.62
CA MET A 178 -14.74 3.55 -8.58
C MET A 178 -15.97 3.77 -7.70
N ARG A 179 -15.88 4.71 -6.77
CA ARG A 179 -16.95 5.10 -5.84
C ARG A 179 -17.45 6.52 -6.04
N MET A 180 -16.85 7.28 -6.96
CA MET A 180 -17.27 8.63 -7.28
C MET A 180 -17.24 8.89 -8.78
N SER A 181 -18.28 9.54 -9.30
CA SER A 181 -18.26 10.01 -10.67
C SER A 181 -17.29 11.20 -10.85
N ARG A 182 -16.81 11.38 -12.09
CA ARG A 182 -15.95 12.51 -12.46
C ARG A 182 -16.55 13.87 -12.09
N LYS A 183 -17.87 14.02 -12.23
CA LYS A 183 -18.58 15.26 -11.87
C LYS A 183 -18.38 15.59 -10.39
N HIS A 184 -18.50 14.59 -9.51
CA HIS A 184 -18.24 14.80 -8.07
C HIS A 184 -16.78 15.15 -7.78
N LEU A 185 -15.82 14.66 -8.55
CA LEU A 185 -14.40 14.90 -8.28
C LEU A 185 -13.87 16.25 -8.79
N PHE A 186 -14.43 16.78 -9.89
CA PHE A 186 -13.83 17.93 -10.60
C PHE A 186 -14.81 19.08 -10.88
N GLN A 187 -16.06 19.02 -10.40
CA GLN A 187 -16.96 20.16 -10.54
C GLN A 187 -16.40 21.38 -9.78
N LYS A 188 -16.54 22.55 -10.39
CA LYS A 188 -16.07 23.82 -9.83
C LYS A 188 -16.71 24.06 -8.46
N ASP A 189 -15.93 24.64 -7.55
CA ASP A 189 -16.32 25.01 -6.17
C ASP A 189 -16.69 23.82 -5.27
N LEU A 190 -16.36 22.59 -5.69
CA LEU A 190 -16.49 21.41 -4.85
C LEU A 190 -15.17 21.11 -4.13
N HIS A 191 -15.26 20.80 -2.83
CA HIS A 191 -14.17 20.20 -2.06
C HIS A 191 -14.52 18.74 -1.78
N PRO A 192 -14.35 17.84 -2.76
CA PRO A 192 -14.82 16.47 -2.63
C PRO A 192 -14.05 15.75 -1.52
N LYS A 193 -14.78 14.98 -0.72
CA LYS A 193 -14.28 14.19 0.41
C LYS A 193 -14.86 12.79 0.33
N GLY A 194 -14.18 11.84 0.96
CA GLY A 194 -14.57 10.43 0.97
C GLY A 194 -13.78 9.60 -0.03
N VAL A 195 -14.14 8.31 -0.10
CA VAL A 195 -13.45 7.31 -0.91
C VAL A 195 -13.85 7.49 -2.38
N ALA A 196 -12.86 7.74 -3.24
CA ALA A 196 -13.03 7.81 -4.67
C ALA A 196 -12.78 6.45 -5.35
N VAL A 197 -11.79 5.69 -4.88
CA VAL A 197 -11.55 4.31 -5.31
C VAL A 197 -11.37 3.43 -4.08
N GLU A 198 -12.19 2.39 -4.01
CA GLU A 198 -12.01 1.30 -3.04
C GLU A 198 -11.02 0.29 -3.62
N VAL A 199 -9.84 0.18 -2.99
CA VAL A 199 -8.72 -0.63 -3.49
C VAL A 199 -8.90 -2.09 -3.06
N THR A 200 -8.83 -2.99 -4.04
CA THR A 200 -9.15 -4.42 -3.90
C THR A 200 -7.92 -5.29 -4.05
#